data_AF-A0A7S0M656-F1
#
_entry.id   AF-A0A7S0M656-F1
#
_cell.length_a   1.000
_cell.length_b   1.000
_cell.length_c   1.000
_cell.angle_alpha   90.00
_cell.angle_beta   90.00
_cell.angle_gamma   90.00
#
_symmetry.space_group_name_H-M   'P 1'
#
loop_
_entity.id
_entity.type
_entity.pdbx_description
1 polymer ?
#
loop_
_entity_poly.entity_id
_entity_poly.type
_entity_poly.pdbx_seq_one_letter_code
_entity_poly.pdbx_strand_id
1 'polypeptide(L)'
;MPLSSLVNTCEPDKFSYTVFIGYDVGDAFFDNQKTLTALEQWTAKNIPFATLKTKAFVNELRKPGPMMNFLSREAYDDKCDFMYRINDDTELLTPWTSAFVNALQAFTPPLQGVVGPTCHEGNSAILTHDFVHRSHLDIFQTHYPPELTDWWLDDWITFIYGESNTKKLSEVVVRHHVLVTRYEVKWESEKILKTLLEQGRLKLSRSSNLKIIAYSLYGDNPRYMDGAMANAKLISEFFPGWTMRVYHDQSVPEAVLKYLR
;
A
#
# COMPACT_ATOMS: atom_id res chain seq x y z
N MET A 1 -16.15 -0.64 -18.58
CA MET A 1 -14.77 -1.13 -18.33
C MET A 1 -14.01 -0.06 -17.54
N PRO A 2 -13.06 -0.43 -16.66
CA PRO A 2 -12.56 0.44 -15.59
C PRO A 2 -12.12 1.82 -16.06
N LEU A 3 -11.35 1.86 -17.15
CA LEU A 3 -10.81 3.10 -17.71
C LEU A 3 -11.90 4.08 -18.17
N SER A 4 -13.00 3.59 -18.74
CA SER A 4 -14.09 4.47 -19.18
C SER A 4 -14.84 5.07 -17.99
N SER A 5 -14.95 4.33 -16.89
CA SER A 5 -15.60 4.85 -15.67
C SER A 5 -14.76 5.91 -14.96
N LEU A 6 -13.44 5.96 -15.14
CA LEU A 6 -12.59 6.98 -14.52
C LEU A 6 -12.98 8.40 -14.96
N VAL A 7 -13.45 8.57 -16.20
CA VAL A 7 -13.87 9.87 -16.76
C VAL A 7 -14.86 10.60 -15.84
N ASN A 8 -15.78 9.84 -15.23
CA ASN A 8 -16.90 10.39 -14.47
C ASN A 8 -16.79 10.19 -12.96
N THR A 9 -15.74 9.52 -12.48
CA THR A 9 -15.60 9.13 -11.08
C THR A 9 -14.34 9.65 -10.40
N CYS A 10 -13.37 10.13 -11.17
CA CYS A 10 -12.19 10.81 -10.65
C CYS A 10 -12.43 12.30 -10.42
N GLU A 11 -11.58 12.90 -9.59
CA GLU A 11 -11.55 14.33 -9.25
C GLU A 11 -10.20 14.94 -9.70
N PRO A 12 -9.98 15.11 -11.03
CA PRO A 12 -8.69 15.51 -11.60
C PRO A 12 -8.27 16.95 -11.28
N ASP A 13 -9.18 17.77 -10.76
CA ASP A 13 -8.91 19.10 -10.21
C ASP A 13 -8.23 19.05 -8.84
N LYS A 14 -8.30 17.91 -8.14
CA LYS A 14 -7.76 17.72 -6.79
C LYS A 14 -6.60 16.74 -6.72
N PHE A 15 -6.57 15.75 -7.62
CA PHE A 15 -5.61 14.66 -7.57
C PHE A 15 -4.98 14.40 -8.95
N SER A 16 -3.72 13.99 -8.94
CA SER A 16 -3.03 13.45 -10.11
C SER A 16 -3.24 11.94 -10.19
N TYR A 17 -3.55 11.42 -11.39
CA TYR A 17 -3.82 10.00 -11.59
C TYR A 17 -2.74 9.38 -12.48
N THR A 18 -2.22 8.23 -12.06
CA THR A 18 -1.43 7.34 -12.90
C THR A 18 -2.12 5.98 -12.95
N VAL A 19 -2.40 5.50 -14.16
CA VAL A 19 -3.01 4.20 -14.41
C VAL A 19 -1.89 3.24 -14.80
N PHE A 20 -1.65 2.25 -13.94
CA PHE A 20 -0.74 1.16 -14.22
C PHE A 20 -1.50 -0.04 -14.78
N ILE A 21 -1.07 -0.54 -15.93
CA ILE A 21 -1.60 -1.77 -16.54
C ILE A 21 -0.46 -2.76 -16.66
N GLY A 22 -0.51 -3.81 -15.83
CA GLY A 22 0.42 -4.92 -15.90
C GLY A 22 -0.11 -6.03 -16.79
N TYR A 23 0.79 -6.66 -17.54
CA TYR A 23 0.48 -7.81 -18.37
C TYR A 23 1.62 -8.82 -18.37
N ASP A 24 1.28 -10.09 -18.53
CA ASP A 24 2.25 -11.17 -18.54
C ASP A 24 3.10 -11.12 -19.82
N VAL A 25 4.42 -11.28 -19.69
CA VAL A 25 5.29 -11.49 -20.86
C VAL A 25 4.83 -12.74 -21.61
N GLY A 26 4.66 -12.60 -22.91
CA GLY A 26 4.07 -13.58 -23.82
C GLY A 26 2.58 -13.39 -24.09
N ASP A 27 1.92 -12.41 -23.48
CA ASP A 27 0.51 -12.10 -23.76
C ASP A 27 0.34 -11.55 -25.18
N ALA A 28 -0.32 -12.30 -26.07
CA ALA A 28 -0.43 -11.93 -27.48
C ALA A 28 -1.19 -10.61 -27.74
N PHE A 29 -2.03 -10.17 -26.80
CA PHE A 29 -2.75 -8.91 -26.93
C PHE A 29 -1.88 -7.73 -26.54
N PHE A 30 -1.18 -7.81 -25.40
CA PHE A 30 -0.36 -6.73 -24.86
C PHE A 30 1.09 -6.70 -25.35
N ASP A 31 1.69 -7.84 -25.72
CA ASP A 31 2.97 -7.91 -26.45
C ASP A 31 2.79 -7.56 -27.93
N ASN A 32 2.10 -6.45 -28.18
CA ASN A 32 1.81 -5.93 -29.48
C ASN A 32 1.87 -4.40 -29.43
N GLN A 33 2.88 -3.84 -30.08
CA GLN A 33 3.08 -2.39 -30.12
C GLN A 33 1.87 -1.63 -30.67
N LYS A 34 1.11 -2.22 -31.61
CA LYS A 34 -0.11 -1.58 -32.13
C LYS A 34 -1.19 -1.47 -31.05
N THR A 35 -1.35 -2.51 -30.23
CA THR A 35 -2.28 -2.49 -29.10
C THR A 35 -1.88 -1.45 -28.08
N LEU A 36 -0.60 -1.43 -27.68
CA LEU A 36 -0.09 -0.47 -26.69
C LEU A 36 -0.26 0.98 -27.18
N THR A 37 0.10 1.26 -28.44
CA THR A 37 -0.09 2.59 -29.03
C THR A 37 -1.57 2.97 -29.15
N ALA A 38 -2.46 2.03 -29.50
CA ALA A 38 -3.89 2.29 -29.53
C ALA A 38 -4.45 2.61 -28.13
N LEU A 39 -3.94 1.92 -27.09
CA LEU A 39 -4.31 2.16 -25.70
C LEU A 39 -3.82 3.52 -25.20
N GLU A 40 -2.59 3.92 -25.53
CA GLU A 40 -2.05 5.25 -25.25
C GLU A 40 -2.89 6.35 -25.92
N GLN A 41 -3.20 6.20 -27.21
CA GLN A 41 -4.03 7.14 -27.96
C GLN A 41 -5.45 7.23 -27.38
N TRP A 42 -6.04 6.08 -27.03
CA TRP A 42 -7.35 6.06 -26.39
C TRP A 42 -7.31 6.76 -25.03
N THR A 43 -6.28 6.52 -24.22
CA THR A 43 -6.15 7.13 -22.90
C THR A 43 -5.98 8.64 -23.01
N ALA A 44 -5.07 9.11 -23.86
CA ALA A 44 -4.83 10.53 -24.09
C ALA A 44 -6.09 11.25 -24.60
N LYS A 45 -6.95 10.55 -25.36
CA LYS A 45 -8.21 11.11 -25.86
C LYS A 45 -9.31 11.13 -24.80
N ASN A 46 -9.48 10.06 -24.04
CA ASN A 46 -10.68 9.86 -23.20
C ASN A 46 -10.47 10.22 -21.74
N ILE A 47 -9.26 10.05 -21.20
CA ILE A 47 -8.89 10.41 -19.83
C ILE A 47 -7.56 11.19 -19.82
N PRO A 48 -7.50 12.37 -20.47
CA PRO A 48 -6.27 13.16 -20.62
C PRO A 48 -5.64 13.62 -19.30
N PHE A 49 -6.39 13.55 -18.20
CA PHE A 49 -5.91 13.86 -16.85
C PHE A 49 -5.06 12.74 -16.22
N ALA A 50 -5.07 11.54 -16.79
CA ALA A 50 -4.37 10.39 -16.26
C ALA A 50 -3.12 10.05 -17.10
N THR A 51 -2.02 9.72 -16.43
CA THR A 51 -0.83 9.16 -17.08
C THR A 51 -0.99 7.65 -17.21
N LEU A 52 -0.81 7.10 -18.40
CA LEU A 52 -0.79 5.64 -18.61
C LEU A 52 0.63 5.09 -18.44
N LYS A 53 0.78 3.99 -17.71
CA LYS A 53 2.01 3.20 -17.66
C LYS A 53 1.70 1.72 -17.84
N THR A 54 2.11 1.16 -18.97
CA THR A 54 2.00 -0.28 -19.24
C THR A 54 3.29 -0.98 -18.84
N LYS A 55 3.20 -2.13 -18.16
CA LYS A 55 4.35 -2.86 -17.62
C LYS A 55 4.24 -4.35 -17.93
N ALA A 56 5.20 -4.87 -18.70
CA ALA A 56 5.36 -6.30 -18.89
C ALA A 56 5.99 -6.93 -17.64
N PHE A 57 5.51 -8.10 -17.23
CA PHE A 57 6.04 -8.83 -16.08
C PHE A 57 6.15 -10.32 -16.38
N VAL A 58 7.27 -10.93 -15.97
CA VAL A 58 7.45 -12.39 -16.09
C VAL A 58 6.71 -13.06 -14.93
N ASN A 59 5.43 -13.38 -15.16
CA ASN A 59 4.55 -13.97 -14.17
C ASN A 59 4.59 -15.51 -14.23
N GLU A 60 5.65 -16.12 -13.69
CA GLU A 60 5.82 -17.58 -13.73
C GLU A 60 4.63 -18.35 -13.14
N LEU A 61 3.99 -17.78 -12.12
CA LEU A 61 2.85 -18.39 -11.44
C LEU A 61 1.54 -18.22 -12.21
N ARG A 62 1.45 -17.24 -13.13
CA ARG A 62 0.21 -16.85 -13.83
C ARG A 62 -0.94 -16.57 -12.87
N LYS A 63 -0.60 -15.87 -11.78
CA LYS A 63 -1.51 -15.52 -10.69
C LYS A 63 -1.51 -14.00 -10.46
N PRO A 64 -2.58 -13.43 -9.90
CA PRO A 64 -2.71 -11.98 -9.75
C PRO A 64 -1.77 -11.40 -8.69
N GLY A 65 -1.50 -12.12 -7.59
CA GLY A 65 -0.69 -11.64 -6.47
C GLY A 65 0.68 -11.09 -6.89
N PRO A 66 1.51 -11.86 -7.62
CA PRO A 66 2.80 -11.39 -8.13
C PRO A 66 2.70 -10.11 -8.97
N MET A 67 1.72 -10.05 -9.88
CA MET A 67 1.49 -8.87 -10.73
C MET A 67 1.09 -7.65 -9.89
N MET A 68 0.16 -7.81 -8.95
CA MET A 68 -0.30 -6.71 -8.09
C MET A 68 0.82 -6.17 -7.20
N ASN A 69 1.66 -7.06 -6.66
CA ASN A 69 2.87 -6.67 -5.92
C ASN A 69 3.85 -5.88 -6.78
N PHE A 70 4.10 -6.34 -8.01
CA PHE A 70 4.97 -5.67 -8.97
C PHE A 70 4.45 -4.27 -9.31
N LEU A 71 3.19 -4.13 -9.72
CA LEU A 71 2.61 -2.82 -10.07
C LEU A 71 2.55 -1.85 -8.88
N SER A 72 2.26 -2.35 -7.68
CA SER A 72 2.23 -1.51 -6.49
C SER A 72 3.63 -1.01 -6.11
N ARG A 73 4.68 -1.81 -6.35
CA ARG A 73 6.07 -1.38 -6.22
C ARG A 73 6.41 -0.31 -7.26
N GLU A 74 6.05 -0.50 -8.53
CA GLU A 74 6.24 0.51 -9.58
C GLU A 74 5.57 1.84 -9.20
N ALA A 75 4.32 1.81 -8.71
CA ALA A 75 3.60 2.99 -8.24
C ALA A 75 4.30 3.69 -7.07
N TYR A 76 4.82 2.90 -6.10
CA TYR A 76 5.57 3.42 -4.96
C TYR A 76 6.87 4.12 -5.38
N ASP A 77 7.62 3.51 -6.30
CA ASP A 77 8.88 4.03 -6.80
C ASP A 77 8.67 5.31 -7.63
N ASP A 78 7.55 5.37 -8.37
CA ASP A 78 7.03 6.56 -9.05
C ASP A 78 6.44 7.63 -8.11
N LYS A 79 6.57 7.45 -6.80
CA LYS A 79 6.15 8.38 -5.74
C LYS A 79 4.63 8.60 -5.66
N CYS A 80 3.81 7.66 -6.11
CA CYS A 80 2.38 7.70 -5.85
C CYS A 80 2.10 7.61 -4.34
N ASP A 81 1.23 8.48 -3.83
CA ASP A 81 0.86 8.50 -2.41
C ASP A 81 -0.14 7.41 -2.04
N PHE A 82 -1.00 7.03 -2.99
CA PHE A 82 -2.03 6.03 -2.80
C PHE A 82 -2.02 4.99 -3.92
N MET A 83 -2.40 3.77 -3.58
CA MET A 83 -2.57 2.66 -4.52
C MET A 83 -4.01 2.18 -4.46
N TYR A 84 -4.70 2.19 -5.61
CA TYR A 84 -6.02 1.58 -5.76
C TYR A 84 -5.89 0.31 -6.61
N ARG A 85 -6.06 -0.86 -5.99
CA ARG A 85 -6.16 -2.12 -6.73
C ARG A 85 -7.61 -2.28 -7.24
N ILE A 86 -7.74 -2.43 -8.55
CA ILE A 86 -9.01 -2.71 -9.24
C ILE A 86 -8.84 -3.85 -10.23
N ASN A 87 -9.92 -4.57 -10.54
CA ASN A 87 -9.91 -5.61 -11.56
C ASN A 87 -10.17 -5.01 -12.95
N ASP A 88 -9.83 -5.76 -14.00
CA ASP A 88 -9.97 -5.38 -15.41
C ASP A 88 -11.44 -5.26 -15.87
N ASP A 89 -12.35 -5.86 -15.13
CA ASP A 89 -13.79 -5.93 -15.34
C ASP A 89 -14.60 -5.10 -14.32
N THR A 90 -13.94 -4.20 -13.60
CA THR A 90 -14.58 -3.30 -12.65
C THR A 90 -15.17 -2.07 -13.35
N GLU A 91 -16.36 -1.65 -12.95
CA GLU A 91 -16.93 -0.36 -13.31
C GLU A 91 -17.12 0.48 -12.05
N LEU A 92 -16.49 1.66 -12.00
CA LEU A 92 -16.67 2.63 -10.92
C LEU A 92 -17.98 3.40 -11.17
N LEU A 93 -18.89 3.41 -10.20
CA LEU A 93 -20.22 4.01 -10.35
C LEU A 93 -20.36 5.37 -9.67
N THR A 94 -19.53 5.65 -8.65
CA THR A 94 -19.59 6.91 -7.89
C THR A 94 -18.19 7.52 -7.72
N PRO A 95 -18.11 8.84 -7.42
CA PRO A 95 -16.85 9.46 -7.05
C PRO A 95 -16.22 8.78 -5.83
N TRP A 96 -14.90 8.59 -5.86
CA TRP A 96 -14.22 7.74 -4.88
C TRP A 96 -12.99 8.38 -4.22
N THR A 97 -12.27 9.26 -4.93
CA THR A 97 -10.91 9.66 -4.51
C THR A 97 -10.89 10.40 -3.18
N SER A 98 -11.62 11.51 -3.05
CA SER A 98 -11.69 12.25 -1.79
C SER A 98 -12.26 11.39 -0.66
N ALA A 99 -13.26 10.55 -0.94
CA ALA A 99 -13.89 9.70 0.08
C ALA A 99 -12.88 8.71 0.68
N PHE A 100 -12.12 8.00 -0.17
CA PHE A 100 -11.09 7.09 0.28
C PHE A 100 -9.93 7.78 0.99
N VAL A 101 -9.43 8.89 0.44
CA VAL A 101 -8.33 9.65 1.05
C VAL A 101 -8.74 10.16 2.44
N ASN A 102 -9.92 10.76 2.57
CA ASN A 102 -10.44 11.26 3.85
C ASN A 102 -10.64 10.13 4.86
N ALA A 103 -11.16 8.98 4.41
CA ALA A 103 -11.35 7.82 5.28
C ALA A 103 -10.02 7.26 5.82
N LEU A 104 -8.99 7.16 4.97
CA LEU A 104 -7.64 6.77 5.40
C LEU A 104 -7.02 7.80 6.35
N GLN A 105 -7.15 9.10 6.05
CA GLN A 105 -6.64 10.18 6.91
C GLN A 105 -7.26 10.16 8.30
N ALA A 106 -8.52 9.71 8.42
CA ALA A 106 -9.27 9.64 9.68
C ALA A 106 -8.93 8.42 10.54
N PHE A 107 -8.12 7.48 10.07
CA PHE A 107 -7.68 6.35 10.89
C PHE A 107 -6.71 6.78 12.00
N THR A 108 -6.52 5.90 12.98
CA THR A 108 -5.52 6.08 14.03
C THR A 108 -4.57 4.89 14.01
N PRO A 109 -3.29 5.07 13.63
CA PRO A 109 -2.70 6.32 13.16
C PRO A 109 -3.22 6.71 11.74
N PRO A 110 -3.20 8.01 11.39
CA PRO A 110 -3.64 8.48 10.08
C PRO A 110 -2.92 7.77 8.94
N LEU A 111 -3.63 7.53 7.84
CA LEU A 111 -3.14 6.88 6.61
C LEU A 111 -2.69 5.41 6.78
N GLN A 112 -2.71 4.86 7.99
CA GLN A 112 -2.39 3.46 8.25
C GLN A 112 -3.68 2.65 8.32
N GLY A 113 -4.12 2.14 7.17
CA GLY A 113 -5.31 1.31 7.07
C GLY A 113 -5.57 0.90 5.64
N VAL A 114 -6.74 0.32 5.43
CA VAL A 114 -7.26 0.02 4.10
C VAL A 114 -8.71 0.46 4.00
N VAL A 115 -9.08 0.98 2.84
CA VAL A 115 -10.47 1.25 2.51
C VAL A 115 -10.84 0.60 1.19
N GLY A 116 -12.12 0.40 0.94
CA GLY A 116 -12.58 -0.11 -0.35
C GLY A 116 -14.04 0.24 -0.61
N PRO A 117 -14.49 0.05 -1.86
CA PRO A 117 -15.85 0.34 -2.27
C PRO A 117 -16.81 -0.75 -1.80
N THR A 118 -18.09 -0.40 -1.82
CA THR A 118 -19.17 -1.37 -1.84
C THR A 118 -19.28 -2.00 -3.22
N CYS A 119 -19.20 -3.32 -3.24
CA CYS A 119 -19.45 -4.17 -4.40
C CYS A 119 -20.57 -5.13 -4.00
N HIS A 120 -21.69 -5.11 -4.73
CA HIS A 120 -22.83 -5.98 -4.45
C HIS A 120 -22.65 -7.37 -5.09
N GLU A 121 -21.70 -7.48 -6.01
CA GLU A 121 -21.30 -8.71 -6.65
C GLU A 121 -20.17 -9.41 -5.87
N GLY A 122 -20.17 -10.75 -5.88
CA GLY A 122 -19.14 -11.56 -5.25
C GLY A 122 -19.23 -11.60 -3.71
N ASN A 123 -18.07 -11.66 -3.04
CA ASN A 123 -18.01 -11.78 -1.58
C ASN A 123 -18.13 -10.40 -0.91
N SER A 124 -19.29 -10.10 -0.35
CA SER A 124 -19.57 -8.83 0.32
C SER A 124 -18.98 -8.73 1.74
N ALA A 125 -18.41 -9.81 2.29
CA ALA A 125 -17.79 -9.80 3.62
C ALA A 125 -16.35 -9.25 3.61
N ILE A 126 -15.70 -9.22 2.45
CA ILE A 126 -14.30 -8.78 2.28
C ILE A 126 -14.19 -7.58 1.34
N LEU A 127 -13.01 -6.94 1.31
CA LEU A 127 -12.67 -5.95 0.30
C LEU A 127 -12.15 -6.67 -0.95
N THR A 128 -12.98 -6.74 -1.99
CA THR A 128 -12.57 -7.24 -3.32
C THR A 128 -11.78 -6.22 -4.14
N HIS A 129 -11.77 -4.97 -3.66
CA HIS A 129 -10.99 -3.86 -4.19
C HIS A 129 -10.48 -3.09 -2.98
N ASP A 130 -9.20 -2.78 -2.97
CA ASP A 130 -8.55 -2.17 -1.83
C ASP A 130 -7.76 -0.92 -2.23
N PHE A 131 -7.83 0.07 -1.35
CA PHE A 131 -7.19 1.36 -1.47
C PHE A 131 -6.37 1.63 -0.22
N VAL A 132 -5.08 1.85 -0.41
CA VAL A 132 -4.10 2.05 0.67
C VAL A 132 -3.24 3.27 0.38
N HIS A 133 -2.69 3.86 1.44
CA HIS A 133 -1.60 4.83 1.32
C HIS A 133 -0.26 4.09 1.18
N ARG A 134 0.74 4.73 0.57
CA ARG A 134 2.10 4.20 0.36
C ARG A 134 2.78 3.68 1.62
N SER A 135 2.37 4.17 2.80
CA SER A 135 2.84 3.66 4.09
C SER A 135 2.55 2.17 4.27
N HIS A 136 1.58 1.60 3.56
CA HIS A 136 1.39 0.15 3.45
C HIS A 136 2.68 -0.54 3.00
N LEU A 137 3.29 -0.08 1.91
CA LEU A 137 4.53 -0.66 1.39
C LEU A 137 5.74 -0.32 2.28
N ASP A 138 5.71 0.78 3.06
CA ASP A 138 6.73 1.04 4.08
C ASP A 138 6.70 -0.03 5.19
N ILE A 139 5.50 -0.49 5.57
CA ILE A 139 5.30 -1.46 6.65
C ILE A 139 5.55 -2.89 6.16
N PHE A 140 4.97 -3.25 5.02
CA PHE A 140 4.90 -4.64 4.56
C PHE A 140 5.91 -4.97 3.46
N GLN A 141 6.51 -3.96 2.81
CA GLN A 141 7.43 -4.06 1.67
C GLN A 141 6.81 -4.63 0.37
N THR A 142 5.61 -5.18 0.47
CA THR A 142 4.79 -5.74 -0.61
C THR A 142 3.35 -5.30 -0.38
N HIS A 143 2.52 -5.35 -1.42
CA HIS A 143 1.10 -5.01 -1.33
C HIS A 143 0.28 -6.17 -0.73
N TYR A 144 0.68 -7.39 -1.07
CA TYR A 144 0.22 -8.62 -0.46
C TYR A 144 1.42 -9.52 -0.14
N PRO A 145 1.33 -10.40 0.88
CA PRO A 145 2.37 -11.39 1.14
C PRO A 145 2.64 -12.26 -0.10
N PRO A 146 3.90 -12.42 -0.55
CA PRO A 146 4.23 -13.22 -1.73
C PRO A 146 3.80 -14.69 -1.66
N GLU A 147 3.60 -15.21 -0.45
CA GLU A 147 3.10 -16.57 -0.19
C GLU A 147 1.63 -16.73 -0.58
N LEU A 148 0.87 -15.64 -0.68
CA LEU A 148 -0.49 -15.61 -1.19
C LEU A 148 -0.45 -15.18 -2.66
N THR A 149 -1.11 -15.95 -3.53
CA THR A 149 -1.00 -15.74 -4.99
C THR A 149 -2.33 -15.40 -5.65
N ASP A 150 -3.47 -15.82 -5.09
CA ASP A 150 -4.79 -15.62 -5.69
C ASP A 150 -5.92 -15.33 -4.69
N TRP A 151 -6.67 -16.35 -4.28
CA TRP A 151 -7.98 -16.21 -3.66
C TRP A 151 -7.93 -15.50 -2.31
N TRP A 152 -6.87 -15.76 -1.54
CA TRP A 152 -6.72 -15.28 -0.16
C TRP A 152 -6.10 -13.88 -0.04
N LEU A 153 -5.81 -13.21 -1.16
CA LEU A 153 -5.27 -11.85 -1.17
C LEU A 153 -6.27 -10.86 -0.55
N ASP A 154 -7.53 -10.94 -1.00
CA ASP A 154 -8.63 -10.09 -0.56
C ASP A 154 -8.93 -10.31 0.93
N ASP A 155 -8.87 -11.56 1.41
CA ASP A 155 -8.98 -11.87 2.85
C ASP A 155 -7.86 -11.23 3.66
N TRP A 156 -6.59 -11.42 3.24
CA TRP A 156 -5.46 -10.89 3.99
C TRP A 156 -5.54 -9.37 4.14
N ILE A 157 -5.78 -8.65 3.05
CA ILE A 157 -5.83 -7.18 3.10
C ILE A 157 -7.04 -6.69 3.91
N THR A 158 -8.17 -7.40 3.85
CA THR A 158 -9.36 -7.07 4.66
C THR A 158 -9.05 -7.12 6.15
N PHE A 159 -8.33 -8.15 6.60
CA PHE A 159 -8.16 -8.43 8.03
C PHE A 159 -6.84 -7.93 8.64
N ILE A 160 -5.86 -7.51 7.82
CA ILE A 160 -4.52 -7.20 8.34
C ILE A 160 -4.50 -6.00 9.30
N TYR A 161 -5.26 -4.95 8.97
CA TYR A 161 -5.35 -3.72 9.78
C TYR A 161 -6.32 -3.82 10.96
N GLY A 162 -7.16 -4.86 11.00
CA GLY A 162 -8.24 -5.00 11.98
C GLY A 162 -9.42 -4.07 11.74
N GLU A 163 -10.52 -4.28 12.47
CA GLU A 163 -11.80 -3.60 12.23
C GLU A 163 -11.71 -2.07 12.36
N SER A 164 -10.84 -1.56 13.25
CA SER A 164 -10.69 -0.12 13.48
C SER A 164 -10.08 0.62 12.28
N ASN A 165 -9.25 -0.06 11.48
CA ASN A 165 -8.46 0.54 10.40
C ASN A 165 -8.74 -0.11 9.03
N THR A 166 -9.89 -0.78 8.92
CA THR A 166 -10.45 -1.31 7.67
C THR A 166 -11.85 -0.72 7.48
N LYS A 167 -12.13 -0.06 6.34
CA LYS A 167 -13.48 0.45 6.04
C LYS A 167 -13.94 0.12 4.62
N LYS A 168 -15.16 -0.42 4.52
CA LYS A 168 -15.92 -0.45 3.27
C LYS A 168 -16.84 0.78 3.25
N LEU A 169 -16.65 1.68 2.29
CA LEU A 169 -17.47 2.89 2.17
C LEU A 169 -18.75 2.57 1.37
N SER A 170 -19.91 2.87 1.96
CA SER A 170 -21.22 2.63 1.35
C SER A 170 -21.53 3.57 0.18
N GLU A 171 -20.95 4.77 0.22
CA GLU A 171 -21.11 5.83 -0.77
C GLU A 171 -20.21 5.64 -2.00
N VAL A 172 -19.16 4.82 -1.88
CA VAL A 172 -18.29 4.46 -3.00
C VAL A 172 -18.74 3.11 -3.54
N VAL A 173 -19.27 3.08 -4.77
CA VAL A 173 -19.89 1.89 -5.34
C VAL A 173 -19.17 1.49 -6.62
N VAL A 174 -18.91 0.18 -6.75
CA VAL A 174 -18.41 -0.45 -7.96
C VAL A 174 -19.34 -1.57 -8.40
N ARG A 175 -19.27 -1.92 -9.69
CA ARG A 175 -19.92 -3.09 -10.27
C ARG A 175 -18.86 -4.02 -10.87
N HIS A 176 -18.94 -5.30 -10.54
CA HIS A 176 -18.10 -6.35 -11.12
C HIS A 176 -18.82 -7.00 -12.31
N HIS A 177 -18.22 -6.97 -13.51
CA HIS A 177 -18.89 -7.47 -14.72
C HIS A 177 -18.68 -8.97 -14.99
N VAL A 178 -17.73 -9.64 -14.33
CA VAL A 178 -17.53 -11.10 -14.46
C VAL A 178 -17.69 -11.79 -13.10
N LEU A 179 -18.66 -12.71 -13.02
CA LEU A 179 -18.99 -13.46 -11.80
C LEU A 179 -18.37 -14.87 -11.73
N VAL A 180 -17.52 -15.23 -12.69
CA VAL A 180 -16.96 -16.58 -12.76
C VAL A 180 -15.74 -16.68 -11.85
N THR A 181 -15.77 -17.66 -10.95
CA THR A 181 -14.61 -18.05 -10.13
C THR A 181 -13.45 -18.43 -11.05
N ARG A 182 -12.41 -17.59 -11.13
CA ARG A 182 -11.28 -17.79 -12.05
C ARG A 182 -10.24 -18.82 -11.53
N TYR A 183 -10.31 -19.22 -10.25
CA TYR A 183 -9.30 -20.07 -9.59
C TYR A 183 -9.91 -21.17 -8.73
N GLU A 184 -9.20 -22.31 -8.64
CA GLU A 184 -9.49 -23.37 -7.67
C GLU A 184 -9.02 -22.96 -6.27
N VAL A 185 -9.88 -23.07 -5.27
CA VAL A 185 -9.57 -22.71 -3.88
C VAL A 185 -8.67 -23.77 -3.25
N LYS A 186 -7.44 -23.37 -2.89
CA LYS A 186 -6.53 -24.21 -2.10
C LYS A 186 -6.71 -23.92 -0.61
N TRP A 187 -7.29 -24.88 0.12
CA TRP A 187 -7.57 -24.77 1.55
C TRP A 187 -6.32 -24.82 2.44
N GLU A 188 -5.20 -25.38 1.94
CA GLU A 188 -3.91 -25.35 2.63
C GLU A 188 -3.43 -23.92 2.91
N SER A 189 -3.83 -22.96 2.06
CA SER A 189 -3.53 -21.55 2.21
C SER A 189 -4.27 -20.86 3.36
N GLU A 190 -5.33 -21.45 3.93
CA GLU A 190 -6.03 -20.86 5.09
C GLU A 190 -5.13 -20.84 6.35
N LYS A 191 -4.32 -21.89 6.55
CA LYS A 191 -3.34 -21.94 7.65
C LYS A 191 -2.23 -20.92 7.46
N ILE A 192 -1.81 -20.74 6.19
CA ILE A 192 -0.81 -19.74 5.81
C ILE A 192 -1.36 -18.34 6.07
N LEU A 193 -2.62 -18.07 5.70
CA LEU A 193 -3.28 -16.78 5.93
C LEU A 193 -3.24 -16.35 7.41
N LYS A 194 -3.60 -17.25 8.34
CA LYS A 194 -3.57 -16.94 9.79
C LYS A 194 -2.16 -16.55 10.24
N THR A 195 -1.16 -17.33 9.82
CA THR A 195 0.25 -17.07 10.13
C THR A 195 0.71 -15.70 9.58
N LEU A 196 0.34 -15.38 8.34
CA LEU A 196 0.72 -14.11 7.69
C LEU A 196 0.00 -12.91 8.31
N LEU A 197 -1.23 -13.06 8.78
CA LEU A 197 -1.94 -12.03 9.52
C LEU A 197 -1.23 -11.74 10.86
N GLU A 198 -0.82 -12.77 11.59
CA GLU A 198 -0.06 -12.61 12.84
C GLU A 198 1.28 -11.90 12.59
N GLN A 199 2.05 -12.35 11.59
CA GLN A 199 3.32 -11.73 11.23
C GLN A 199 3.17 -10.29 10.77
N GLY A 200 2.16 -10.00 9.95
CA GLY A 200 1.88 -8.65 9.48
C GLY A 200 1.42 -7.72 10.62
N ARG A 201 0.62 -8.21 11.58
CA ARG A 201 0.23 -7.44 12.77
C ARG A 201 1.43 -7.15 13.68
N LEU A 202 2.41 -8.05 13.77
CA LEU A 202 3.69 -7.76 14.43
C LEU A 202 4.43 -6.63 13.71
N LYS A 203 4.45 -6.60 12.37
CA LYS A 203 5.01 -5.47 11.61
C LYS A 203 4.27 -4.16 11.91
N LEU A 204 2.92 -4.17 11.91
CA LEU A 204 2.12 -2.99 12.27
C LEU A 204 2.44 -2.46 13.67
N SER A 205 2.53 -3.33 14.67
CA SER A 205 2.88 -2.94 16.05
C SER A 205 4.29 -2.34 16.18
N ARG A 206 5.21 -2.70 15.27
CA ARG A 206 6.56 -2.13 15.23
C ARG A 206 6.61 -0.84 14.43
N SER A 207 5.73 -0.69 13.44
CA SER A 207 5.63 0.47 12.57
C SER A 207 4.64 1.53 13.08
N SER A 208 3.88 1.26 14.13
CA SER A 208 2.93 2.21 14.73
C SER A 208 3.68 3.42 15.26
N ASN A 209 3.76 4.48 14.46
CA ASN A 209 4.25 5.82 14.81
C ASN A 209 5.36 5.83 15.87
N LEU A 210 6.39 5.01 15.68
CA LEU A 210 7.63 5.16 16.41
C LEU A 210 8.30 6.41 15.86
N LYS A 211 7.87 7.54 16.40
CA LYS A 211 8.46 8.85 16.32
C LYS A 211 9.86 8.76 16.94
N ILE A 212 10.85 8.24 16.20
CA ILE A 212 12.19 7.98 16.74
C ILE A 212 13.16 9.07 16.30
N ILE A 213 13.91 9.63 17.25
CA ILE A 213 15.14 10.37 16.96
C ILE A 213 16.31 9.43 17.28
N ALA A 214 17.10 9.08 16.28
CA ALA A 214 18.19 8.13 16.42
C ALA A 214 19.56 8.82 16.42
N TYR A 215 20.44 8.40 17.34
CA TYR A 215 21.85 8.81 17.40
C TYR A 215 22.75 7.57 17.33
N SER A 216 23.91 7.72 16.71
CA SER A 216 25.00 6.72 16.73
C SER A 216 26.23 7.34 17.36
N LEU A 217 26.69 6.78 18.48
CA LEU A 217 27.83 7.26 19.26
C LEU A 217 29.01 6.29 19.15
N TYR A 218 30.22 6.85 19.12
CA TYR A 218 31.48 6.10 19.16
C TYR A 218 32.58 7.01 19.71
N GLY A 219 33.63 6.40 20.23
CA GLY A 219 34.78 7.06 20.84
C GLY A 219 34.43 7.83 22.12
N ASP A 220 35.43 8.54 22.61
CA ASP A 220 35.37 9.36 23.82
C ASP A 220 35.48 10.86 23.55
N ASN A 221 35.56 11.26 22.27
CA ASN A 221 35.65 12.67 21.89
C ASN A 221 34.28 13.36 22.12
N PRO A 222 34.20 14.40 22.97
CA PRO A 222 32.95 15.10 23.29
C PRO A 222 32.18 15.59 22.06
N ARG A 223 32.87 15.90 20.96
CA ARG A 223 32.26 16.32 19.69
C ARG A 223 31.21 15.33 19.17
N TYR A 224 31.36 14.03 19.46
CA TYR A 224 30.44 12.99 19.01
C TYR A 224 29.30 12.73 19.99
N MET A 225 29.37 13.22 21.23
CA MET A 225 28.45 12.86 22.32
C MET A 225 27.62 14.05 22.84
N ASP A 226 28.21 15.24 22.90
CA ASP A 226 27.58 16.42 23.50
C ASP A 226 26.25 16.77 22.84
N GLY A 227 26.17 16.63 21.52
CA GLY A 227 24.92 16.86 20.77
C GLY A 227 23.81 15.89 21.17
N ALA A 228 24.10 14.60 21.35
CA ALA A 228 23.12 13.63 21.79
C ALA A 228 22.67 13.91 23.23
N MET A 229 23.62 14.24 24.12
CA MET A 229 23.33 14.57 25.52
C MET A 229 22.50 15.85 25.69
N ALA A 230 22.77 16.88 24.88
CA ALA A 230 21.99 18.10 24.87
C ALA A 230 20.56 17.83 24.37
N ASN A 231 20.42 17.10 23.26
CA ASN A 231 19.12 16.77 22.68
C ASN A 231 18.28 15.86 23.57
N ALA A 232 18.90 14.97 24.36
CA ALA A 232 18.19 14.15 25.34
C ALA A 232 17.39 14.99 26.36
N LYS A 233 17.87 16.20 26.71
CA LYS A 233 17.14 17.13 27.58
C LYS A 233 15.95 17.79 26.88
N LEU A 234 16.10 18.07 25.58
CA LEU A 234 15.17 18.88 24.79
C LEU A 234 14.08 18.04 24.13
N ILE A 235 14.29 16.73 23.96
CA ILE A 235 13.42 15.90 23.14
C ILE A 235 11.97 15.88 23.64
N SER A 236 11.76 15.85 24.96
CA SER A 236 10.41 15.85 25.54
C SER A 236 9.65 17.17 25.32
N GLU A 237 10.36 18.29 25.19
CA GLU A 237 9.81 19.62 24.98
C GLU A 237 9.52 19.89 23.49
N PHE A 238 10.51 19.63 22.62
CA PHE A 238 10.41 19.98 21.21
C PHE A 238 9.82 18.87 20.33
N PHE A 239 9.86 17.62 20.79
CA PHE A 239 9.38 16.45 20.05
C PHE A 239 8.45 15.58 20.93
N PRO A 240 7.28 16.12 21.35
CA PRO A 240 6.37 15.40 22.23
C PRO A 240 5.88 14.08 21.60
N GLY A 241 5.99 13.00 22.38
CA GLY A 241 5.66 11.65 21.95
C GLY A 241 6.71 10.99 21.04
N TRP A 242 7.89 11.59 20.86
CA TRP A 242 9.04 10.96 20.22
C TRP A 242 9.93 10.23 21.23
N THR A 243 10.55 9.13 20.80
CA THR A 243 11.49 8.31 21.58
C THR A 243 12.90 8.50 21.03
N MET A 244 13.84 8.92 21.89
CA MET A 244 15.26 8.92 21.54
C MET A 244 15.78 7.48 21.55
N ARG A 245 16.51 7.08 20.50
CA ARG A 245 17.22 5.80 20.46
C ARG A 245 18.70 6.02 20.20
N VAL A 246 19.54 5.55 21.11
CA VAL A 246 21.00 5.72 21.02
C VAL A 246 21.63 4.36 20.72
N TYR A 247 22.31 4.28 19.58
CA TYR A 247 23.18 3.16 19.21
C TYR A 247 24.61 3.55 19.56
N HIS A 248 25.38 2.62 20.13
CA HIS A 248 26.76 2.90 20.50
C HIS A 248 27.63 1.64 20.37
N ASP A 249 28.94 1.84 20.19
CA ASP A 249 29.92 0.78 20.34
C ASP A 249 30.48 0.73 21.78
N GLN A 250 31.49 -0.12 22.01
CA GLN A 250 32.09 -0.32 23.33
C GLN A 250 33.08 0.80 23.74
N SER A 251 33.35 1.75 22.84
CA SER A 251 34.32 2.83 23.09
C SER A 251 33.69 4.08 23.72
N VAL A 252 32.36 4.14 23.78
CA VAL A 252 31.63 5.25 24.42
C VAL A 252 31.75 5.17 25.94
N PRO A 253 32.17 6.26 26.63
CA PRO A 253 32.27 6.27 28.08
C PRO A 253 30.96 5.90 28.79
N GLU A 254 31.05 5.01 29.78
CA GLU A 254 29.89 4.53 30.56
C GLU A 254 29.10 5.68 31.22
N ALA A 255 29.77 6.77 31.58
CA ALA A 255 29.13 7.96 32.13
C ALA A 255 28.13 8.61 31.14
N VAL A 256 28.46 8.63 29.85
CA VAL A 256 27.60 9.16 28.79
C VAL A 256 26.40 8.24 28.57
N LEU A 257 26.64 6.92 28.56
CA LEU A 257 25.56 5.92 28.41
C LEU A 257 24.57 5.96 29.57
N LYS A 258 25.06 6.12 30.80
CA LYS A 258 24.20 6.30 31.99
C LYS A 258 23.37 7.58 31.92
N TYR A 259 23.92 8.64 31.35
CA TYR A 259 23.21 9.90 31.20
C TYR A 259 22.07 9.81 30.16
N LEU A 260 22.22 8.96 29.14
CA LEU A 260 21.27 8.80 28.03
C LEU A 260 20.21 7.70 28.26
N ARG A 261 20.20 7.06 29.43
CA ARG A 261 19.20 6.05 29.84
C ARG A 261 18.12 6.68 30.70
#